data_AF-A0A915KPK6-F1
#
_entry.id   AF-A0A915KPK6-F1
#
_cell.length_a   1.000
_cell.length_b   1.000
_cell.length_c   1.000
_cell.angle_alpha   90.00
_cell.angle_beta   90.00
_cell.angle_gamma   90.00
#
_symmetry.space_group_name_H-M   'P 1'
#
loop_
_entity.id
_entity.type
_entity.pdbx_description
1 polymer ?
#
loop_
_entity_poly.entity_id
_entity_poly.type
_entity_poly.pdbx_seq_one_letter_code
_entity_poly.pdbx_strand_id
1 'polypeptide(L)' 'MGSVEKSIQIINNNDFRSVVIVLYSVCDFTSLELAAQFLKASKKLLTKDNTFVFLVANKIDLERQRIIKTF' A
#
# COMPACT_ATOMS: atom_id res chain seq x y z
N MET A 1 -30.59 22.51 40.77
CA MET A 1 -30.70 21.47 39.72
C MET A 1 -29.93 21.97 38.50
N GLY A 2 -28.97 21.22 38.00
CA GLY A 2 -28.16 21.62 36.84
C GLY A 2 -26.88 20.80 36.75
N SER A 3 -27.03 19.49 36.54
CA SER A 3 -25.89 18.61 36.24
C SER A 3 -25.38 18.95 34.84
N VAL A 4 -24.16 19.48 34.74
CA VAL A 4 -23.46 19.61 33.47
C VAL A 4 -22.92 18.23 33.14
N GLU A 5 -23.76 17.40 32.53
CA GLU A 5 -23.31 16.17 31.87
C GLU A 5 -22.39 16.57 30.72
N LYS A 6 -21.08 16.54 30.96
CA LYS A 6 -20.10 16.55 29.88
C LYS A 6 -20.31 15.26 29.09
N SER A 7 -21.02 15.37 27.98
CA SER A 7 -21.13 14.34 26.96
C SER A 7 -19.74 14.10 26.37
N ILE A 8 -19.05 13.08 26.87
CA ILE A 8 -17.82 12.57 26.25
C ILE A 8 -18.25 11.88 24.96
N GLN A 9 -18.15 12.58 23.84
CA GLN A 9 -18.21 11.95 22.52
C GLN A 9 -16.84 11.36 22.22
N ILE A 10 -16.71 10.05 22.37
CA ILE A 10 -15.58 9.31 21.80
C ILE A 10 -15.81 9.31 20.29
N ILE A 11 -15.20 10.27 19.59
CA ILE A 11 -15.08 10.22 18.14
C ILE A 11 -14.08 9.12 17.84
N ASN A 12 -14.58 7.89 17.62
CA ASN A 12 -13.78 6.80 17.08
C ASN A 12 -13.43 7.17 15.63
N ASN A 13 -12.37 7.98 15.44
CA ASN A 13 -11.67 8.08 14.17
C ASN A 13 -10.88 6.80 13.96
N ASN A 14 -11.58 5.67 13.78
CA ASN A 14 -10.99 4.39 13.39
C ASN A 14 -10.70 4.34 11.87
N ASP A 15 -10.37 5.48 11.26
CA ASP A 15 -9.94 5.56 9.87
C ASP A 15 -8.44 5.16 9.78
N PHE A 16 -8.09 3.98 10.29
CA PHE A 16 -6.79 3.39 10.04
C PHE A 16 -6.74 2.94 8.58
N ARG A 17 -6.27 3.84 7.73
CA ARG A 17 -5.93 3.54 6.34
C ARG A 17 -4.74 2.58 6.33
N SER A 18 -4.95 1.36 5.87
CA SER A 18 -3.85 0.41 5.69
C SER A 18 -3.03 0.81 4.46
N VAL A 19 -1.71 0.71 4.54
CA VAL A 19 -0.83 1.00 3.39
C VAL A 19 -0.03 -0.25 3.07
N VAL A 20 -0.06 -0.66 1.81
CA VAL A 20 0.68 -1.81 1.29
C VAL A 20 1.65 -1.31 0.22
N ILE A 21 2.94 -1.60 0.42
CA ILE A 21 4.00 -1.29 -0.52
C ILE A 21 4.47 -2.61 -1.15
N VAL A 22 4.25 -2.75 -2.45
CA VAL A 22 4.71 -3.89 -3.25
C VAL A 22 5.95 -3.44 -4.00
N LEU A 23 7.07 -4.12 -3.77
CA LEU A 23 8.35 -3.79 -4.38
C LEU A 23 8.65 -4.74 -5.54
N TYR A 24 9.24 -4.20 -6.59
CA TYR A 24 9.94 -4.99 -7.61
C TYR A 24 11.30 -4.36 -7.89
N SER A 25 12.26 -5.16 -8.34
CA SER A 25 13.61 -4.69 -8.72
C SER A 25 13.63 -4.32 -10.20
N VAL A 26 14.11 -3.13 -10.56
CA VAL A 26 14.22 -2.72 -11.97
C VAL A 26 15.24 -3.56 -12.76
N CYS A 27 16.07 -4.33 -12.06
CA CYS A 27 17.06 -5.25 -12.62
C CYS A 27 16.55 -6.69 -12.75
N ASP A 28 15.31 -7.00 -12.31
CA ASP A 28 14.78 -8.37 -12.29
C ASP A 28 13.31 -8.41 -12.72
N PHE A 29 13.04 -8.96 -13.91
CA PHE A 29 11.71 -9.06 -14.49
C PHE A 29 10.82 -10.02 -13.71
N THR A 30 11.38 -11.11 -13.19
CA THR A 30 10.62 -12.08 -12.39
C THR A 30 10.07 -11.44 -11.13
N SER A 31 10.81 -10.49 -10.52
CA SER A 31 10.29 -9.73 -9.36
C SER A 31 9.06 -8.89 -9.68
N LEU A 32 8.95 -8.36 -10.91
CA LEU A 32 7.77 -7.62 -11.37
C LEU A 32 6.59 -8.58 -11.63
N GLU A 33 6.85 -9.73 -12.24
CA GLU A 33 5.82 -10.76 -12.43
C GLU A 33 5.24 -11.24 -11.10
N LEU A 34 6.09 -11.49 -10.10
CA LEU A 34 5.67 -11.87 -8.76
C LEU A 34 4.86 -10.76 -8.08
N ALA A 35 5.26 -9.50 -8.22
CA ALA A 35 4.49 -8.36 -7.72
C ALA A 35 3.09 -8.30 -8.37
N ALA A 36 2.98 -8.51 -9.68
CA ALA A 36 1.71 -8.54 -10.39
C ALA A 36 0.82 -9.71 -9.94
N GLN A 37 1.41 -10.90 -9.74
CA GLN A 37 0.71 -12.07 -9.21
C GLN A 37 0.20 -11.83 -7.79
N PHE A 38 1.02 -11.24 -6.92
CA PHE A 38 0.62 -10.86 -5.56
C PHE A 38 -0.56 -9.88 -5.57
N LEU A 39 -0.50 -8.82 -6.38
CA LEU A 39 -1.58 -7.84 -6.49
C LEU A 39 -2.88 -8.49 -6.99
N LYS A 40 -2.78 -9.42 -7.94
CA LYS A 40 -3.94 -10.17 -8.44
C LYS A 40 -4.54 -11.09 -7.37
N ALA A 41 -3.71 -11.82 -6.64
CA ALA A 41 -4.14 -12.75 -5.59
C ALA A 41 -4.75 -12.00 -4.39
N SER A 42 -4.16 -10.87 -4.02
CA SER A 42 -4.54 -10.08 -2.85
C SER A 42 -5.60 -9.02 -3.15
N LYS A 43 -6.09 -8.89 -4.40
CA LYS A 43 -7.04 -7.85 -4.80
C LYS A 43 -8.24 -7.72 -3.85
N LYS A 44 -8.87 -8.83 -3.47
CA LYS A 44 -10.05 -8.83 -2.57
C LYS A 44 -9.73 -8.32 -1.16
N LEU A 45 -8.52 -8.60 -0.66
CA LEU A 45 -8.03 -8.13 0.64
C LEU A 45 -7.66 -6.65 0.57
N LEU A 46 -6.99 -6.25 -0.51
CA LEU A 46 -6.51 -4.88 -0.73
C LEU A 46 -7.63 -3.89 -1.09
N THR A 47 -8.78 -4.37 -1.57
CA THR A 47 -9.97 -3.53 -1.81
C THR A 47 -10.81 -3.31 -0.55
N LYS A 48 -10.48 -3.97 0.58
CA LYS A 48 -11.15 -3.71 1.85
C LYS A 48 -10.51 -2.52 2.56
N ASP A 49 -11.33 -1.78 3.30
CA ASP A 49 -10.93 -0.82 4.33
C ASP A 49 -9.88 0.20 3.89
N ASN A 50 -10.23 1.08 2.95
CA ASN A 50 -9.44 2.27 2.58
C ASN A 50 -7.93 2.00 2.42
N THR A 51 -7.57 0.82 1.89
CA THR A 51 -6.18 0.39 1.78
C THR A 51 -5.52 1.06 0.57
N PHE A 52 -4.43 1.79 0.79
CA PHE A 52 -3.61 2.35 -0.27
C PHE A 52 -2.54 1.35 -0.68
N VAL A 53 -2.46 1.08 -1.98
CA VAL A 53 -1.47 0.15 -2.53
C VAL A 53 -0.51 0.91 -3.43
N PHE A 54 0.78 0.83 -3.14
CA PHE A 54 1.85 1.40 -3.94
C PHE A 54 2.68 0.29 -4.57
N LEU A 55 2.85 0.33 -5.89
CA LEU A 55 3.83 -0.50 -6.59
C LEU A 55 5.09 0.34 -6.81
N VAL A 56 6.21 -0.08 -6.22
CA VAL A 56 7.44 0.72 -6.17
C VAL A 56 8.56 0.01 -6.92
N ALA A 57 9.17 0.75 -7.85
CA ALA A 57 10.38 0.36 -8.55
C ALA A 57 11.60 0.56 -7.64
N ASN A 58 12.26 -0.54 -7.26
CA ASN A 58 13.42 -0.56 -6.38
C ASN A 58 14.72 -0.71 -7.18
N LYS A 59 15.85 -0.32 -6.59
CA LYS A 59 17.21 -0.37 -7.17
C LYS A 59 17.40 0.48 -8.43
N ILE A 60 16.77 1.65 -8.46
CA ILE A 60 16.86 2.58 -9.60
C ILE A 60 18.28 3.12 -9.84
N ASP A 61 19.14 3.05 -8.83
CA ASP A 61 20.55 3.41 -8.87
C ASP A 61 21.38 2.45 -9.76
N LEU A 62 20.90 1.22 -9.98
CA LEU A 62 21.55 0.21 -10.82
C LEU A 62 21.20 0.37 -12.31
N GLU A 63 21.29 1.59 -12.85
CA GLU A 63 20.84 1.94 -14.19
C GLU A 63 21.45 1.07 -15.31
N ARG A 64 22.73 0.70 -15.16
CA ARG A 64 23.44 -0.18 -16.13
C ARG A 64 22.88 -1.61 -16.17
N GLN A 65 22.20 -2.03 -15.11
CA GLN A 65 21.58 -3.35 -14.98
C GLN A 65 20.05 -3.25 -15.09
N ARG A 66 19.50 -2.07 -15.38
CA ARG A 66 18.07 -1.86 -15.54
C ARG A 66 17.59 -2.62 -16.77
N ILE A 67 16.67 -3.55 -16.55
CA ILE A 67 15.98 -4.28 -17.61
C ILE A 67 14.52 -3.82 -17.76
N ILE A 68 13.93 -3.27 -16.69
CA ILE A 68 12.58 -2.71 -16.70
C ILE A 68 12.67 -1.19 -16.89
N LYS A 69 12.22 -0.71 -18.06
CA LYS A 69 12.11 0.73 -18.34
C LYS A 69 10.73 1.21 -17.91
N THR A 70 10.69 2.01 -16.86
CA THR A 70 9.50 2.78 -16.47
C THR A 70 9.36 3.96 -17.44
N PHE A 71 8.18 4.13 -18.03
CA PHE A 71 7.85 5.27 -18.90
C PHE A 71 7.61 6.54 -18.10
#